data_AF-A0A160FFU5-F1
#
_entry.id   AF-A0A160FFU5-F1
#
_cell.length_a   1.000
_cell.length_b   1.000
_cell.length_c   1.000
_cell.angle_alpha   90.00
_cell.angle_beta   90.00
_cell.angle_gamma   90.00
#
_symmetry.space_group_name_H-M   'P 1'
#
loop_
_entity.id
_entity.type
_entity.pdbx_description
1 polymer ?
#
loop_
_entity_poly.entity_id
_entity_poly.type
_entity_poly.pdbx_seq_one_letter_code
_entity_poly.pdbx_strand_id
1 'polypeptide(L)' 'MAAYLAQRILDGAYTYEFVIQRRPDLKEGIDAYLREKGRENLITE' A
#
# COMPACT_ATOMS: atom_id res chain seq x y z
N MET A 1 -2.17 -11.30 0.43
CA MET A 1 -2.91 -10.19 1.10
C MET A 1 -2.32 -8.82 0.80
N ALA A 2 -1.02 -8.57 1.04
CA ALA A 2 -0.41 -7.25 0.84
C ALA A 2 -0.61 -6.69 -0.58
N ALA A 3 -0.34 -7.50 -1.62
CA ALA A 3 -0.57 -7.12 -3.02
C ALA A 3 -2.02 -6.72 -3.33
N TYR A 4 -3.01 -7.38 -2.71
CA TYR A 4 -4.42 -7.04 -2.90
C TYR A 4 -4.75 -5.68 -2.28
N LEU A 5 -4.25 -5.40 -1.07
CA LEU A 5 -4.44 -4.10 -0.42
C LEU A 5 -3.67 -2.98 -1.15
N ALA A 6 -2.45 -3.26 -1.60
CA ALA A 6 -1.67 -2.35 -2.43
C ALA A 6 -2.41 -2.03 -3.74
N GLN A 7 -3.00 -3.03 -4.39
CA GLN A 7 -3.84 -2.80 -5.56
C GLN A 7 -5.05 -1.91 -5.24
N ARG A 8 -5.71 -2.10 -4.09
CA ARG A 8 -6.80 -1.20 -3.67
C ARG A 8 -6.35 0.24 -3.42
N ILE A 9 -5.12 0.44 -2.98
CA ILE A 9 -4.50 1.77 -2.85
C ILE A 9 -4.27 2.36 -4.25
N LEU A 10 -3.79 1.56 -5.20
CA LEU A 10 -3.64 1.98 -6.61
C LEU A 10 -4.97 2.34 -7.26
N ASP A 11 -6.02 1.59 -6.95
CA ASP A 11 -7.37 1.82 -7.44
C ASP A 11 -8.04 3.04 -6.75
N GLY A 12 -7.38 3.67 -5.76
CA GLY A 12 -7.91 4.80 -5.00
C GLY A 12 -9.05 4.46 -4.04
N ALA A 13 -9.31 3.17 -3.82
CA ALA A 13 -10.36 2.71 -2.91
C ALA A 13 -9.96 2.88 -1.43
N TYR A 14 -8.66 2.85 -1.13
CA TYR A 14 -8.10 3.10 0.20
C TYR A 14 -6.86 3.99 0.11
N THR A 15 -6.59 4.75 1.16
CA THR A 15 -5.31 5.45 1.30
C THR A 15 -4.27 4.54 1.95
N TYR A 16 -3.00 4.80 1.64
CA TYR A 16 -1.88 4.05 2.22
C TYR A 16 -1.90 4.10 3.76
N GLU A 17 -2.02 5.30 4.34
CA GLU A 17 -2.17 5.49 5.79
C GLU A 17 -3.27 4.65 6.41
N PHE A 18 -4.46 4.63 5.79
CA PHE A 18 -5.60 3.88 6.31
C PHE A 18 -5.33 2.38 6.35
N VAL A 19 -4.64 1.86 5.34
CA VAL A 19 -4.26 0.45 5.28
C VAL A 19 -3.16 0.15 6.30
N ILE A 20 -2.14 1.00 6.42
CA ILE A 20 -1.04 0.79 7.38
C ILE A 20 -1.50 0.93 8.83
N GLN A 21 -2.41 1.85 9.15
CA GLN A 21 -2.99 1.97 10.49
C GLN A 21 -3.74 0.71 10.92
N ARG A 22 -4.45 0.07 9.97
CA ARG A 22 -5.22 -1.15 10.26
C ARG A 22 -4.38 -2.41 10.22
N ARG A 23 -3.40 -2.46 9.31
CA ARG A 23 -2.59 -3.63 8.98
C ARG A 23 -1.12 -3.22 8.82
N PRO A 24 -0.47 -2.80 9.91
CA PRO A 24 0.94 -2.45 9.88
C PRO A 24 1.82 -3.68 9.59
N ASP A 25 1.30 -4.88 9.89
CA ASP A 25 1.90 -6.17 9.56
C ASP A 25 2.14 -6.36 8.06
N LEU A 26 1.34 -5.70 7.22
CA LEU A 26 1.44 -5.81 5.76
C LEU A 26 2.20 -4.65 5.11
N LYS A 27 2.75 -3.72 5.90
CA LYS A 27 3.45 -2.52 5.40
C LYS A 27 4.56 -2.86 4.42
N GLU A 28 5.51 -3.72 4.80
CA GLU A 28 6.62 -4.10 3.92
C GLU A 28 6.15 -4.69 2.59
N GLY A 29 5.12 -5.55 2.62
CA GLY A 29 4.59 -6.15 1.41
C GLY A 29 3.86 -5.15 0.50
N ILE A 30 3.20 -4.15 1.08
CA ILE A 30 2.54 -3.08 0.34
C ILE A 30 3.59 -2.14 -0.26
N ASP A 31 4.62 -1.78 0.52
CA ASP A 31 5.72 -0.92 0.08
C ASP A 31 6.48 -1.55 -1.08
N ALA A 32 6.83 -2.84 -0.96
CA ALA A 32 7.49 -3.58 -2.03
C ALA A 32 6.63 -3.58 -3.31
N TYR A 33 5.32 -3.81 -3.17
CA TYR A 33 4.41 -3.83 -4.32
C TYR A 33 4.24 -2.45 -4.98
N LEU A 34 4.10 -1.39 -4.18
CA LEU A 34 3.98 -0.04 -4.70
C LEU A 34 5.28 0.43 -5.36
N ARG A 35 6.45 0.10 -4.79
CA ARG A 35 7.77 0.35 -5.40
C ARG A 35 7.95 -0.40 -6.73
N GLU A 36 7.58 -1.68 -6.78
CA GLU A 36 7.62 -2.47 -8.01
C GLU A 36 6.77 -1.85 -9.13
N LYS A 37 5.66 -1.21 -8.78
CA LYS A 37 4.77 -0.51 -9.72
C LYS A 37 5.17 0.95 -10.00
N GLY A 38 6.29 1.42 -9.43
CA GLY A 38 6.75 2.81 -9.58
C GLY A 38 5.81 3.83 -8.93
N ARG A 39 5.03 3.40 -7.93
CA ARG A 39 3.99 4.18 -7.23
C ARG A 39 4.41 4.54 -5.82
N GLU A 40 5.70 4.82 -5.65
CA GLU A 40 6.28 5.27 -4.38
C GLU A 40 5.66 6.58 -3.88
N ASN A 41 5.11 7.37 -4.80
CA ASN A 41 4.39 8.59 -4.50
C ASN A 41 3.11 8.39 -3.67
N LEU A 42 2.61 7.15 -3.58
CA LEU A 42 1.45 6.81 -2.75
C LEU A 42 1.85 6.32 -1.36
N ILE A 43 3.14 6.05 -1.12
CA ILE A 43 3.66 5.67 0.18
C ILE A 43 3.81 6.97 0.99
N THR A 44 2.87 7.22 1.89
CA THR A 44 2.96 8.34 2.84
C THR A 44 3.51 7.83 4.16
N GLU A 45 4.50 8.55 4.72
CA GLU A 45 5.24 8.16 5.94
C GLU A 45 4.38 8.12 7.21
#